data_AF-B1N8W7-F1
#
_entry.id   AF-B1N8W7-F1
#
_cell.length_a   1.000
_cell.length_b   1.000
_cell.length_c   1.000
_cell.angle_alpha   90.00
_cell.angle_beta   90.00
_cell.angle_gamma   90.00
#
_symmetry.space_group_name_H-M   'P 1'
#
loop_
_entity.id
_entity.type
_entity.pdbx_description
1 polymer ?
#
loop_
_entity_poly.entity_id
_entity_poly.type
_entity_poly.pdbx_seq_one_letter_code
_entity_poly.pdbx_strand_id
1 'polypeptide(L)'
;MKKNKKIIFIIWGLFISVSVIGLLIILLLALQPKQSPQSFNQPVEDKPIQSSSQQEQETYNNIINKIGKEVDELTKPRQKINYRKDGKTIFYIETFDSQTGKKIKEDTYKADGKTLDYIWIFSPQTGEKIKSENYSADGKSINYIEEFNPTTGNIIKTISYKPDNYIKEYNSQSKLTKKTIYFDDGKTINYIEEYDPQTDLKIQNTVYNKEGKIVKIIKNKPSKDYVVEEFNPTTGNKNQETYYKSDGTLEKVRYF
;
A
#
# COMPACT_ATOMS: atom_id res chain seq x y z
N MET A 1 1.36 -30.69 -19.94
CA MET A 1 2.10 -30.03 -18.84
C MET A 1 3.35 -29.34 -19.40
N LYS A 2 3.31 -28.02 -19.62
CA LYS A 2 4.50 -27.24 -20.05
C LYS A 2 5.26 -26.82 -18.79
N LYS A 3 6.41 -27.45 -18.51
CA LYS A 3 7.31 -27.09 -17.41
C LYS A 3 7.90 -25.69 -17.64
N ASN A 4 7.81 -24.85 -16.60
CA ASN A 4 8.23 -23.44 -16.57
C ASN A 4 9.75 -23.28 -16.72
N LYS A 5 10.24 -23.18 -17.96
CA LYS A 5 11.66 -22.89 -18.27
C LYS A 5 12.17 -21.58 -17.63
N LYS A 6 11.29 -20.61 -17.34
CA LYS A 6 11.63 -19.32 -16.74
C LYS A 6 12.12 -19.41 -15.28
N ILE A 7 11.66 -20.39 -14.50
CA ILE A 7 12.05 -20.54 -13.09
C ILE A 7 13.50 -21.06 -12.98
N ILE A 8 13.91 -21.91 -13.92
CA ILE A 8 15.27 -22.48 -13.94
C ILE A 8 16.30 -21.36 -14.17
N PHE A 9 16.06 -20.42 -15.08
CA PHE A 9 17.02 -19.32 -15.32
C PHE A 9 17.21 -18.38 -14.11
N ILE A 10 16.19 -18.16 -13.29
CA ILE A 10 16.28 -17.30 -12.09
C ILE A 10 17.13 -17.98 -11.00
N ILE A 11 16.99 -19.29 -10.83
CA ILE A 11 17.75 -20.06 -9.83
C ILE A 11 19.25 -20.12 -10.20
N TRP A 12 19.57 -20.29 -11.48
CA TRP A 12 20.97 -20.31 -11.93
C TRP A 12 21.66 -18.93 -11.84
N GLY A 13 20.93 -17.83 -12.08
CA GLY A 13 21.47 -16.47 -11.93
C GLY A 13 21.82 -16.10 -10.48
N LEU A 14 21.01 -16.53 -9.51
CA LEU A 14 21.28 -16.34 -8.08
C LEU A 14 22.48 -17.14 -7.59
N PHE A 15 22.66 -18.38 -8.07
CA PHE A 15 23.81 -19.22 -7.71
C PHE A 15 25.14 -18.61 -8.19
N ILE A 16 25.19 -18.07 -9.41
CA ILE A 16 26.41 -17.44 -9.95
C ILE A 16 26.76 -16.19 -9.13
N SER A 17 25.78 -15.38 -8.74
CA SER A 17 26.02 -14.18 -7.91
C SER A 17 26.59 -14.52 -6.54
N VAL A 18 26.03 -15.53 -5.85
CA VAL A 18 26.54 -15.96 -4.53
C VAL A 18 27.92 -16.59 -4.65
N SER A 19 28.20 -17.36 -5.71
CA SER A 19 29.52 -17.95 -5.93
C SER A 19 30.60 -16.91 -6.24
N VAL A 20 30.28 -15.86 -7.01
CA VAL A 20 31.22 -14.76 -7.29
C VAL A 20 31.52 -13.95 -6.02
N ILE A 21 30.50 -13.67 -5.21
CA ILE A 21 30.67 -12.97 -3.92
C ILE A 21 31.49 -13.84 -2.95
N GLY A 22 31.22 -15.14 -2.88
CA GLY A 22 31.97 -16.09 -2.05
C GLY A 22 33.45 -16.18 -2.46
N LEU A 23 33.74 -16.25 -3.76
CA LEU A 23 35.12 -16.25 -4.28
C LEU A 23 35.83 -14.92 -4.00
N LEU A 24 35.15 -13.78 -4.10
CA LEU A 24 35.70 -12.47 -3.74
C LEU A 24 36.06 -12.39 -2.25
N ILE A 25 35.22 -12.94 -1.36
CA ILE A 25 35.49 -13.00 0.08
C ILE A 25 36.70 -13.91 0.37
N ILE A 26 36.79 -15.08 -0.28
CA ILE A 26 37.94 -15.99 -0.14
C ILE A 26 39.22 -15.35 -0.67
N LEU A 27 39.16 -14.61 -1.78
CA LEU A 27 40.30 -13.88 -2.33
C LEU A 27 40.75 -12.77 -1.36
N LEU A 28 39.80 -12.03 -0.77
CA LEU A 28 40.05 -11.03 0.27
C LEU A 28 40.70 -11.63 1.53
N LEU A 29 40.27 -12.83 1.96
CA LEU A 29 40.88 -13.53 3.09
C LEU A 29 42.27 -14.08 2.75
N ALA A 30 42.50 -14.53 1.51
CA ALA A 30 43.79 -15.03 1.05
C ALA A 30 44.85 -13.90 0.87
N LEU A 31 44.40 -12.67 0.67
CA LEU A 31 45.25 -11.48 0.55
C LEU A 31 45.64 -10.86 1.90
N GLN A 32 45.15 -11.40 3.03
CA GLN A 32 45.62 -10.94 4.35
C GLN A 32 47.10 -11.32 4.53
N PRO A 33 48.00 -10.35 4.78
CA PRO A 33 49.43 -10.62 4.88
C PRO A 33 49.71 -11.54 6.09
N LYS A 34 50.32 -12.70 5.84
CA LYS A 34 50.86 -13.55 6.90
C LYS A 34 51.99 -12.79 7.59
N GLN A 35 51.83 -12.52 8.89
CA GLN A 35 52.91 -11.95 9.72
C GLN A 35 54.13 -12.87 9.65
N SER A 36 55.23 -12.37 9.11
CA SER A 36 56.54 -13.02 9.18
C SER A 36 57.17 -12.75 10.55
N PRO A 37 57.88 -13.72 11.17
CA PRO A 37 58.59 -13.46 12.41
C PRO A 37 59.82 -12.57 12.15
N GLN A 38 59.93 -11.54 12.99
CA GLN A 38 60.91 -10.47 12.95
C GLN A 38 62.28 -10.94 13.50
N SER A 39 63.38 -10.56 12.84
CA SER A 39 64.75 -10.72 13.34
C SER A 39 65.58 -9.44 13.14
N PHE A 40 66.12 -8.96 14.27
CA PHE A 40 67.31 -8.13 14.56
C PHE A 40 67.56 -6.73 13.93
N ASN A 41 67.33 -5.71 14.77
CA ASN A 41 68.06 -4.46 15.08
C ASN A 41 69.04 -3.79 14.10
N GLN A 42 68.75 -2.52 13.75
CA GLN A 42 69.58 -1.31 14.08
C GLN A 42 68.83 0.01 13.70
N PRO A 43 69.13 1.17 14.34
CA PRO A 43 68.30 2.38 14.23
C PRO A 43 68.84 3.39 13.21
N VAL A 44 67.97 3.98 12.38
CA VAL A 44 68.23 5.20 11.60
C VAL A 44 66.98 6.09 11.58
N GLU A 45 67.23 7.38 11.82
CA GLU A 45 66.36 8.57 11.85
C GLU A 45 64.95 8.50 11.21
N ASP A 46 63.95 8.81 12.05
CA ASP A 46 62.54 8.93 11.70
C ASP A 46 62.20 10.23 10.94
N LYS A 47 62.00 10.11 9.62
CA LYS A 47 60.86 10.77 8.97
C LYS A 47 59.75 9.72 8.87
N PRO A 48 58.47 10.02 9.20
CA PRO A 48 57.43 9.01 9.12
C PRO A 48 57.16 8.70 7.65
N ILE A 49 57.78 7.64 7.15
CA ILE A 49 57.39 7.00 5.90
C ILE A 49 56.08 6.29 6.24
N GLN A 50 54.95 6.90 5.86
CA GLN A 50 53.65 6.25 5.91
C GLN A 50 53.79 4.90 5.19
N SER A 51 53.64 3.80 5.94
CA SER A 51 53.92 2.47 5.39
C SER A 51 52.98 2.22 4.22
N SER A 52 53.46 1.49 3.19
CA SER A 52 52.63 1.17 2.01
C SER A 52 51.27 0.57 2.40
N SER A 53 51.24 -0.17 3.52
CA SER A 53 50.02 -0.73 4.11
C SER A 53 49.01 0.31 4.61
N GLN A 54 49.45 1.45 5.17
CA GLN A 54 48.57 2.53 5.60
C GLN A 54 47.96 3.25 4.39
N GLN A 55 48.75 3.48 3.34
CA GLN A 55 48.27 4.08 2.09
C GLN A 55 47.27 3.16 1.36
N GLU A 56 47.51 1.86 1.36
CA GLU A 56 46.57 0.85 0.83
C GLU A 56 45.26 0.83 1.62
N GLN A 57 45.32 0.91 2.95
CA GLN A 57 44.14 0.91 3.82
C GLN A 57 43.30 2.19 3.65
N GLU A 58 43.95 3.36 3.51
CA GLU A 58 43.26 4.62 3.18
C GLU A 58 42.59 4.54 1.80
N THR A 59 43.29 3.98 0.82
CA THR A 59 42.73 3.78 -0.53
C THR A 59 41.51 2.87 -0.50
N TYR A 60 41.58 1.75 0.25
CA TYR A 60 40.46 0.84 0.45
C TYR A 60 39.25 1.54 1.10
N ASN A 61 39.47 2.28 2.19
CA ASN A 61 38.40 3.00 2.89
C ASN A 61 37.75 4.06 2.00
N ASN A 62 38.54 4.76 1.18
CA ASN A 62 38.04 5.73 0.21
C ASN A 62 37.14 5.07 -0.86
N ILE A 63 37.52 3.89 -1.36
CA ILE A 63 36.71 3.13 -2.32
C ILE A 63 35.40 2.67 -1.67
N ILE A 64 35.44 2.10 -0.46
CA ILE A 64 34.24 1.65 0.25
C ILE A 64 33.29 2.82 0.51
N ASN A 65 33.81 3.97 0.95
CA ASN A 65 33.00 5.18 1.15
C ASN A 65 32.39 5.71 -0.15
N LYS A 66 33.13 5.64 -1.26
CA LYS A 66 32.61 6.04 -2.57
C LYS A 66 31.50 5.10 -3.05
N ILE A 67 31.69 3.79 -2.91
CA ILE A 67 30.66 2.79 -3.22
C ILE A 67 29.41 3.02 -2.36
N GLY A 68 29.58 3.25 -1.05
CA GLY A 68 28.47 3.56 -0.16
C GLY A 68 27.66 4.78 -0.62
N LYS A 69 28.35 5.88 -0.98
CA LYS A 69 27.70 7.08 -1.51
C LYS A 69 26.98 6.83 -2.84
N GLU A 70 27.59 6.12 -3.77
CA GLU A 70 26.97 5.80 -5.07
C GLU A 70 25.75 4.88 -4.91
N VAL A 71 25.81 3.89 -4.02
CA VAL A 71 24.67 3.02 -3.69
C VAL A 71 23.54 3.80 -3.02
N ASP A 72 23.85 4.74 -2.11
CA ASP A 72 22.86 5.63 -1.49
C ASP A 72 22.18 6.55 -2.53
N GLU A 73 22.94 7.05 -3.51
CA GLU A 73 22.38 7.85 -4.62
C GLU A 73 21.49 7.01 -5.56
N LEU A 74 21.82 5.74 -5.75
CA LEU A 74 21.03 4.79 -6.55
C LEU A 74 19.77 4.26 -5.82
N THR A 75 19.71 4.39 -4.51
CA THR A 75 18.55 3.95 -3.70
C THR A 75 17.57 5.08 -3.40
N LYS A 76 17.97 6.35 -3.60
CA LYS A 76 17.05 7.49 -3.46
C LYS A 76 16.02 7.51 -4.59
N PRO A 77 14.72 7.60 -4.27
CA PRO A 77 13.69 7.75 -5.29
C PRO A 77 13.91 9.06 -6.06
N ARG A 78 13.84 8.98 -7.38
CA ARG A 78 14.01 10.15 -8.26
C ARG A 78 12.69 10.92 -8.34
N GLN A 79 12.77 12.24 -8.41
CA GLN A 79 11.59 13.09 -8.51
C GLN A 79 11.64 13.99 -9.75
N LYS A 80 10.48 14.23 -10.36
CA LYS A 80 10.29 15.20 -11.44
C LYS A 80 9.20 16.18 -11.06
N ILE A 81 9.52 17.46 -11.09
CA ILE A 81 8.57 18.55 -10.82
C ILE A 81 8.02 19.06 -12.15
N ASN A 82 6.70 19.09 -12.26
CA ASN A 82 6.00 19.62 -13.43
C ASN A 82 5.28 20.91 -13.02
N TYR A 83 5.59 22.00 -13.73
CA TYR A 83 5.05 23.33 -13.46
C TYR A 83 3.83 23.63 -14.33
N ARG A 84 3.01 24.58 -13.87
CA ARG A 84 1.93 25.18 -14.66
C ARG A 84 2.52 26.04 -15.79
N LYS A 85 1.65 26.60 -16.64
CA LYS A 85 2.04 27.46 -17.78
C LYS A 85 2.87 28.68 -17.39
N ASP A 86 2.78 29.12 -16.14
CA ASP A 86 3.59 30.24 -15.62
C ASP A 86 5.06 29.85 -15.34
N GLY A 87 5.41 28.56 -15.42
CA GLY A 87 6.74 28.04 -15.17
C GLY A 87 7.22 28.13 -13.72
N LYS A 88 6.36 28.57 -12.79
CA LYS A 88 6.72 28.83 -11.39
C LYS A 88 5.86 28.04 -10.41
N THR A 89 4.57 27.93 -10.70
CA THR A 89 3.61 27.27 -9.82
C THR A 89 3.65 25.78 -10.08
N ILE A 90 3.88 24.98 -9.04
CA ILE A 90 3.92 23.52 -9.17
C ILE A 90 2.52 23.03 -9.55
N PHE A 91 2.46 22.15 -10.54
CA PHE A 91 1.24 21.45 -10.89
C PHE A 91 1.21 20.07 -10.24
N TYR A 92 2.26 19.28 -10.45
CA TYR A 92 2.42 17.98 -9.80
C TYR A 92 3.89 17.55 -9.72
N ILE A 93 4.18 16.65 -8.79
CA ILE A 93 5.49 16.02 -8.60
C ILE A 93 5.34 14.51 -8.80
N GLU A 94 6.12 13.96 -9.72
CA GLU A 94 6.20 12.51 -9.95
C GLU A 94 7.41 11.94 -9.19
N THR A 95 7.21 10.83 -8.49
CA THR A 95 8.27 10.06 -7.85
C THR A 95 8.42 8.72 -8.55
N PHE A 96 9.65 8.32 -8.83
CA PHE A 96 10.01 7.12 -9.57
C PHE A 96 10.79 6.14 -8.69
N ASP A 97 10.49 4.86 -8.86
CA ASP A 97 11.24 3.76 -8.28
C ASP A 97 12.68 3.78 -8.79
N SER A 98 13.66 3.71 -7.88
CA SER A 98 15.05 3.92 -8.24
C SER A 98 15.66 2.74 -9.01
N GLN A 99 15.09 1.54 -8.87
CA GLN A 99 15.57 0.32 -9.52
C GLN A 99 14.98 0.15 -10.92
N THR A 100 13.67 0.38 -11.06
CA THR A 100 12.92 0.13 -12.29
C THR A 100 12.72 1.39 -13.13
N GLY A 101 12.88 2.58 -12.54
CA GLY A 101 12.59 3.86 -13.19
C GLY A 101 11.10 4.13 -13.42
N LYS A 102 10.21 3.25 -12.94
CA LYS A 102 8.76 3.40 -13.11
C LYS A 102 8.18 4.41 -12.11
N LYS A 103 7.15 5.14 -12.53
CA LYS A 103 6.40 6.03 -11.63
C LYS A 103 5.74 5.22 -10.52
N ILE A 104 5.90 5.65 -9.28
CA ILE A 104 5.31 5.02 -8.08
C ILE A 104 4.41 5.95 -7.28
N LYS A 105 4.57 7.27 -7.45
CA LYS A 105 3.75 8.27 -6.78
C LYS A 105 3.62 9.54 -7.62
N GLU A 106 2.47 10.19 -7.54
CA GLU A 106 2.22 11.51 -8.10
C GLU A 106 1.47 12.36 -7.09
N ASP A 107 2.08 13.47 -6.69
CA ASP A 107 1.49 14.46 -5.79
C ASP A 107 1.00 15.64 -6.63
N THR A 108 -0.29 15.90 -6.63
CA THR A 108 -0.91 16.97 -7.43
C THR A 108 -1.32 18.13 -6.53
N TYR A 109 -1.15 19.36 -7.02
CA TYR A 109 -1.35 20.57 -6.23
C TYR A 109 -2.44 21.44 -6.84
N LYS A 110 -3.12 22.19 -5.98
CA LYS A 110 -4.14 23.16 -6.35
C LYS A 110 -3.54 24.34 -7.12
N ALA A 111 -4.39 25.29 -7.50
CA ALA A 111 -3.99 26.45 -8.29
C ALA A 111 -2.88 27.29 -7.63
N ASP A 112 -2.75 27.26 -6.29
CA ASP A 112 -1.69 27.94 -5.55
C ASP A 112 -0.32 27.23 -5.62
N GLY A 113 -0.27 26.00 -6.15
CA GLY A 113 0.93 25.17 -6.26
C GLY A 113 1.55 24.73 -4.94
N LYS A 114 0.81 24.86 -3.83
CA LYS A 114 1.29 24.54 -2.47
C LYS A 114 0.34 23.60 -1.75
N THR A 115 -0.96 23.80 -1.93
CA THR A 115 -1.99 23.00 -1.28
C THR A 115 -2.17 21.70 -2.06
N LEU A 116 -1.99 20.57 -1.38
CA LEU A 116 -2.16 19.25 -1.96
C LEU A 116 -3.63 19.02 -2.34
N ASP A 117 -3.84 18.40 -3.50
CA ASP A 117 -5.18 18.10 -4.03
C ASP A 117 -5.41 16.58 -4.07
N TYR A 118 -4.51 15.85 -4.73
CA TYR A 118 -4.52 14.39 -4.79
C TYR A 118 -3.13 13.80 -4.65
N ILE A 119 -3.07 12.62 -4.06
CA ILE A 119 -1.94 11.69 -4.20
C ILE A 119 -2.40 10.48 -4.99
N TRP A 120 -1.65 10.09 -6.02
CA TRP A 120 -1.80 8.83 -6.73
C TRP A 120 -0.63 7.91 -6.41
N ILE A 121 -0.90 6.65 -6.09
CA ILE A 121 0.11 5.61 -5.88
C ILE A 121 -0.02 4.57 -6.98
N PHE A 122 1.13 4.14 -7.51
CA PHE A 122 1.23 3.22 -8.64
C PHE A 122 2.02 1.97 -8.25
N SER A 123 1.64 0.83 -8.82
CA SER A 123 2.36 -0.43 -8.68
C SER A 123 3.73 -0.33 -9.37
N PRO A 124 4.86 -0.58 -8.68
CA PRO A 124 6.17 -0.59 -9.33
C PRO A 124 6.31 -1.72 -10.35
N GLN A 125 5.49 -2.78 -10.25
CA GLN A 125 5.54 -3.91 -11.17
C GLN A 125 4.81 -3.60 -12.48
N THR A 126 3.58 -3.09 -12.41
CA THR A 126 2.72 -2.90 -13.58
C THR A 126 2.71 -1.45 -14.09
N GLY A 127 2.99 -0.48 -13.23
CA GLY A 127 2.80 0.96 -13.52
C GLY A 127 1.36 1.41 -13.36
N GLU A 128 0.44 0.50 -13.00
CA GLU A 128 -0.98 0.79 -12.83
C GLU A 128 -1.27 1.46 -11.48
N LYS A 129 -2.33 2.28 -11.44
CA LYS A 129 -2.81 2.89 -10.19
C LYS A 129 -3.27 1.81 -9.22
N ILE A 130 -2.90 1.95 -7.95
CA ILE A 130 -3.33 1.04 -6.87
C ILE A 130 -4.03 1.77 -5.74
N LYS A 131 -3.78 3.06 -5.58
CA LYS A 131 -4.41 3.88 -4.55
C LYS A 131 -4.50 5.35 -4.98
N SER A 132 -5.54 6.03 -4.55
CA SER A 132 -5.66 7.49 -4.59
C SER A 132 -6.05 8.03 -3.23
N GLU A 133 -5.59 9.23 -2.91
CA GLU A 133 -6.01 10.00 -1.72
C GLU A 133 -6.44 11.38 -2.20
N ASN A 134 -7.68 11.79 -1.89
CA ASN A 134 -8.20 13.12 -2.19
C ASN A 134 -8.21 13.98 -0.94
N TYR A 135 -7.68 15.20 -1.06
CA TYR A 135 -7.55 16.13 0.05
C TYR A 135 -8.60 17.24 0.00
N SER A 136 -9.00 17.68 1.19
CA SER A 136 -9.95 18.76 1.41
C SER A 136 -9.38 20.12 0.99
N ALA A 137 -10.20 21.17 1.05
CA ALA A 137 -9.79 22.56 0.80
C ALA A 137 -8.46 22.94 1.47
N ASP A 138 -8.22 22.46 2.70
CA ASP A 138 -7.03 22.74 3.52
C ASP A 138 -5.73 22.02 3.06
N GLY A 139 -5.83 21.05 2.14
CA GLY A 139 -4.71 20.21 1.68
C GLY A 139 -4.10 19.29 2.74
N LYS A 140 -4.78 19.09 3.87
CA LYS A 140 -4.31 18.29 5.01
C LYS A 140 -5.29 17.17 5.35
N SER A 141 -6.57 17.50 5.40
CA SER A 141 -7.63 16.56 5.71
C SER A 141 -7.94 15.73 4.46
N ILE A 142 -8.03 14.40 4.60
CA ILE A 142 -8.42 13.52 3.49
C ILE A 142 -9.95 13.47 3.42
N ASN A 143 -10.53 13.73 2.25
CA ASN A 143 -11.96 13.56 2.02
C ASN A 143 -12.28 12.08 1.81
N TYR A 144 -11.54 11.44 0.89
CA TYR A 144 -11.71 10.02 0.55
C TYR A 144 -10.43 9.38 0.01
N ILE A 145 -10.39 8.05 0.07
CA ILE A 145 -9.36 7.18 -0.46
C ILE A 145 -10.02 6.16 -1.40
N GLU A 146 -9.39 5.88 -2.54
CA GLU A 146 -9.81 4.77 -3.41
C GLU A 146 -8.67 3.76 -3.54
N GLU A 147 -9.01 2.48 -3.53
CA GLU A 147 -8.10 1.37 -3.82
C GLU A 147 -8.51 0.74 -5.15
N PHE A 148 -7.51 0.37 -5.96
CA PHE A 148 -7.70 -0.13 -7.31
C PHE A 148 -7.12 -1.53 -7.46
N ASN A 149 -7.77 -2.35 -8.28
CA ASN A 149 -7.21 -3.63 -8.69
C ASN A 149 -6.00 -3.37 -9.62
N PRO A 150 -4.79 -3.86 -9.28
CA PRO A 150 -3.57 -3.57 -10.04
C PRO A 150 -3.52 -4.22 -11.43
N THR A 151 -4.45 -5.13 -11.73
CA THR A 151 -4.54 -5.85 -13.01
C THR A 151 -5.57 -5.23 -13.94
N THR A 152 -6.73 -4.81 -13.42
CA THR A 152 -7.82 -4.28 -14.24
C THR A 152 -7.93 -2.75 -14.19
N GLY A 153 -7.31 -2.09 -13.21
CA GLY A 153 -7.45 -0.65 -12.97
C GLY A 153 -8.80 -0.25 -12.36
N ASN A 154 -9.67 -1.22 -12.07
CA ASN A 154 -11.00 -0.99 -11.50
C ASN A 154 -10.92 -0.64 -10.01
N ILE A 155 -11.77 0.27 -9.54
CA ILE A 155 -11.93 0.55 -8.11
C ILE A 155 -12.48 -0.70 -7.41
N ILE A 156 -11.86 -1.08 -6.29
CA ILE A 156 -12.27 -2.19 -5.43
C ILE A 156 -12.73 -1.73 -4.05
N LYS A 157 -12.31 -0.53 -3.63
CA LYS A 157 -12.72 0.06 -2.35
C LYS A 157 -12.72 1.58 -2.42
N THR A 158 -13.69 2.19 -1.76
CA THR A 158 -13.70 3.64 -1.47
C THR A 158 -13.91 3.84 0.03
N ILE A 159 -13.05 4.63 0.67
CA ILE A 159 -13.19 5.04 2.07
C ILE A 159 -13.46 6.54 2.08
N SER A 160 -14.58 6.98 2.64
CA SER A 160 -14.97 8.39 2.77
C SER A 160 -14.96 8.78 4.24
N TYR A 161 -14.33 9.91 4.59
CA TYR A 161 -14.20 10.37 5.98
C TYR A 161 -15.19 11.49 6.34
N LYS A 162 -15.45 12.45 5.45
CA LYS A 162 -16.43 13.52 5.73
C LYS A 162 -17.14 13.96 4.45
N PRO A 163 -18.45 14.25 4.51
CA PRO A 163 -19.32 14.21 5.70
C PRO A 163 -19.85 12.81 6.08
N ASP A 164 -19.71 11.81 5.20
CA ASP A 164 -20.59 10.64 5.25
C ASP A 164 -20.00 9.38 5.92
N ASN A 165 -18.74 9.41 6.39
CA ASN A 165 -18.04 8.31 7.09
C ASN A 165 -18.47 6.90 6.61
N TYR A 166 -17.96 6.47 5.46
CA TYR A 166 -18.34 5.17 4.89
C TYR A 166 -17.21 4.43 4.20
N ILE A 167 -17.41 3.13 4.04
CA ILE A 167 -16.62 2.27 3.15
C ILE A 167 -17.54 1.64 2.13
N LYS A 168 -17.19 1.73 0.85
CA LYS A 168 -17.80 0.97 -0.25
C LYS A 168 -16.81 -0.07 -0.75
N GLU A 169 -17.28 -1.28 -1.00
CA GLU A 169 -16.50 -2.37 -1.59
C GLU A 169 -17.15 -2.80 -2.91
N TYR A 170 -16.32 -3.13 -3.90
CA TYR A 170 -16.74 -3.46 -5.24
C TYR A 170 -16.15 -4.80 -5.69
N ASN A 171 -16.86 -5.50 -6.57
CA ASN A 171 -16.31 -6.68 -7.23
C ASN A 171 -15.32 -6.33 -8.35
N SER A 172 -14.76 -7.35 -9.02
CA SER A 172 -13.81 -7.17 -10.12
C SER A 172 -14.34 -6.37 -11.33
N GLN A 173 -15.66 -6.24 -11.46
CA GLN A 173 -16.36 -5.51 -12.52
C GLN A 173 -16.82 -4.11 -12.05
N SER A 174 -16.31 -3.61 -10.91
CA SER A 174 -16.69 -2.32 -10.30
C SER A 174 -18.16 -2.21 -9.90
N LYS A 175 -18.83 -3.34 -9.64
CA LYS A 175 -20.19 -3.35 -9.08
C LYS A 175 -20.13 -3.32 -7.55
N LEU A 176 -20.93 -2.45 -6.93
CA LEU A 176 -21.00 -2.31 -5.48
C LEU A 176 -21.52 -3.62 -4.88
N THR A 177 -20.80 -4.17 -3.91
CA THR A 177 -21.20 -5.39 -3.19
C THR A 177 -21.52 -5.11 -1.74
N LYS A 178 -20.87 -4.11 -1.15
CA LYS A 178 -21.04 -3.75 0.26
C LYS A 178 -20.86 -2.26 0.50
N LYS A 179 -21.64 -1.71 1.41
CA LYS A 179 -21.48 -0.35 1.95
C LYS A 179 -21.59 -0.39 3.47
N THR A 180 -20.53 0.00 4.15
CA THR A 180 -20.49 0.15 5.61
C THR A 180 -20.58 1.63 5.95
N ILE A 181 -21.54 2.01 6.80
CA ILE A 181 -21.72 3.37 7.29
C ILE A 181 -21.37 3.39 8.78
N TYR A 182 -20.62 4.39 9.21
CA TYR A 182 -20.22 4.58 10.60
C TYR A 182 -21.06 5.66 11.26
N PHE A 183 -21.10 5.65 12.60
CA PHE A 183 -21.54 6.79 13.38
C PHE A 183 -20.54 7.96 13.25
N ASP A 184 -20.92 9.13 13.77
CA ASP A 184 -20.10 10.35 13.72
C ASP A 184 -18.73 10.20 14.40
N ASP A 185 -18.55 9.19 15.25
CA ASP A 185 -17.25 8.85 15.85
C ASP A 185 -16.24 8.27 14.84
N GLY A 186 -16.69 7.92 13.64
CA GLY A 186 -15.88 7.35 12.55
C GLY A 186 -15.31 5.97 12.83
N LYS A 187 -15.78 5.29 13.90
CA LYS A 187 -15.23 4.01 14.38
C LYS A 187 -16.31 2.96 14.55
N THR A 188 -17.45 3.34 15.11
CA THR A 188 -18.56 2.44 15.40
C THR A 188 -19.42 2.31 14.16
N ILE A 189 -19.68 1.08 13.71
CA ILE A 189 -20.55 0.83 12.56
C ILE A 189 -21.99 1.17 12.96
N ASN A 190 -22.67 1.94 12.12
CA ASN A 190 -24.10 2.23 12.23
C ASN A 190 -24.90 1.16 11.48
N TYR A 191 -24.61 0.97 10.18
CA TYR A 191 -25.22 -0.10 9.41
C TYR A 191 -24.34 -0.57 8.25
N ILE A 192 -24.62 -1.78 7.78
CA ILE A 192 -24.00 -2.41 6.62
C ILE A 192 -25.08 -2.77 5.62
N GLU A 193 -24.94 -2.31 4.39
CA GLU A 193 -25.75 -2.71 3.26
C GLU A 193 -24.97 -3.66 2.35
N GLU A 194 -25.57 -4.77 1.96
CA GLU A 194 -25.02 -5.72 0.99
C GLU A 194 -25.89 -5.73 -0.26
N TYR A 195 -25.25 -5.90 -1.41
CA TYR A 195 -25.87 -5.74 -2.73
C TYR A 195 -25.61 -6.96 -3.61
N ASP A 196 -26.59 -7.32 -4.42
CA ASP A 196 -26.41 -8.27 -5.51
C ASP A 196 -25.71 -7.54 -6.68
N PRO A 197 -24.49 -7.92 -7.05
CA PRO A 197 -23.72 -7.23 -8.09
C PRO A 197 -24.29 -7.40 -9.51
N GLN A 198 -25.23 -8.33 -9.74
CA GLN A 198 -25.87 -8.50 -11.04
C GLN A 198 -27.06 -7.56 -11.23
N THR A 199 -27.81 -7.32 -10.15
CA THR A 199 -29.06 -6.54 -10.18
C THR A 199 -28.93 -5.14 -9.56
N ASP A 200 -27.81 -4.86 -8.89
CA ASP A 200 -27.58 -3.66 -8.07
C ASP A 200 -28.63 -3.47 -6.95
N LEU A 201 -29.40 -4.53 -6.62
CA LEU A 201 -30.40 -4.50 -5.57
C LEU A 201 -29.78 -4.78 -4.21
N LYS A 202 -30.20 -4.03 -3.19
CA LYS A 202 -29.83 -4.28 -1.80
C LYS A 202 -30.45 -5.61 -1.33
N ILE A 203 -29.62 -6.58 -0.98
CA ILE A 203 -30.05 -7.91 -0.50
C ILE A 203 -30.12 -7.98 1.02
N GLN A 204 -29.32 -7.19 1.73
CA GLN A 204 -29.30 -7.20 3.18
C GLN A 204 -28.98 -5.80 3.74
N ASN A 205 -29.59 -5.45 4.87
CA ASN A 205 -29.20 -4.30 5.70
C ASN A 205 -29.09 -4.74 7.16
N THR A 206 -27.89 -4.64 7.74
CA THR A 206 -27.62 -4.99 9.14
C THR A 206 -27.37 -3.72 9.92
N VAL A 207 -28.18 -3.46 10.95
CA VAL A 207 -28.13 -2.26 11.78
C VAL A 207 -27.55 -2.61 13.15
N TYR A 208 -26.66 -1.75 13.62
CA TYR A 208 -25.96 -1.89 14.88
C TYR A 208 -26.32 -0.75 15.83
N ASN A 209 -26.26 -0.99 17.14
CA ASN A 209 -26.28 0.06 18.14
C ASN A 209 -24.88 0.66 18.37
N LYS A 210 -24.78 1.67 19.25
CA LYS A 210 -23.51 2.33 19.57
C LYS A 210 -22.51 1.43 20.31
N GLU A 211 -22.97 0.32 20.86
CA GLU A 211 -22.14 -0.71 21.48
C GLU A 211 -21.63 -1.75 20.45
N GLY A 212 -21.97 -1.59 19.16
CA GLY A 212 -21.56 -2.48 18.08
C GLY A 212 -22.34 -3.80 18.01
N LYS A 213 -23.48 -3.91 18.70
CA LYS A 213 -24.36 -5.09 18.66
C LYS A 213 -25.42 -4.94 17.58
N ILE A 214 -25.74 -6.04 16.91
CA ILE A 214 -26.82 -6.09 15.92
C ILE A 214 -28.16 -5.89 16.64
N VAL A 215 -28.97 -4.96 16.14
CA VAL A 215 -30.34 -4.73 16.62
C VAL A 215 -31.38 -5.10 15.58
N LYS A 216 -31.00 -5.11 14.29
CA LYS A 216 -31.91 -5.35 13.19
C LYS A 216 -31.18 -5.90 11.97
N ILE A 217 -31.77 -6.89 11.30
CA ILE A 217 -31.34 -7.32 9.97
C ILE A 217 -32.56 -7.31 9.05
N ILE A 218 -32.45 -6.64 7.90
CA ILE A 218 -33.47 -6.63 6.85
C ILE A 218 -32.93 -7.45 5.69
N LYS A 219 -33.59 -8.54 5.32
CA LYS A 219 -33.21 -9.43 4.21
C LYS A 219 -34.22 -9.29 3.08
N ASN A 220 -33.78 -8.80 1.92
CA ASN A 220 -34.64 -8.63 0.76
C ASN A 220 -34.53 -9.85 -0.16
N LYS A 221 -35.66 -10.35 -0.62
CA LYS A 221 -35.74 -11.40 -1.64
C LYS A 221 -35.75 -10.78 -3.04
N PRO A 222 -35.42 -11.55 -4.09
CA PRO A 222 -35.59 -11.09 -5.47
C PRO A 222 -37.02 -10.65 -5.84
N SER A 223 -38.04 -11.21 -5.17
CA SER A 223 -39.45 -10.80 -5.32
C SER A 223 -39.76 -9.41 -4.72
N LYS A 224 -38.78 -8.77 -4.07
CA LYS A 224 -38.91 -7.57 -3.21
C LYS A 224 -39.66 -7.78 -1.90
N ASP A 225 -40.17 -8.97 -1.63
CA ASP A 225 -40.58 -9.35 -0.27
C ASP A 225 -39.36 -9.30 0.66
N TYR A 226 -39.57 -8.99 1.93
CA TYR A 226 -38.46 -8.87 2.86
C TYR A 226 -38.80 -9.37 4.26
N VAL A 227 -37.76 -9.73 5.00
CA VAL A 227 -37.84 -10.17 6.39
C VAL A 227 -37.06 -9.20 7.24
N VAL A 228 -37.68 -8.73 8.33
CA VAL A 228 -37.03 -7.95 9.38
C VAL A 228 -36.82 -8.86 10.57
N GLU A 229 -35.57 -9.14 10.89
CA GLU A 229 -35.14 -9.83 12.11
C GLU A 229 -34.75 -8.77 13.14
N GLU A 230 -35.36 -8.80 14.31
CA GLU A 230 -35.03 -7.92 15.42
C GLU A 230 -34.31 -8.72 16.52
N PHE A 231 -33.43 -8.03 17.25
CA PHE A 231 -32.55 -8.65 18.24
C PHE A 231 -32.62 -7.89 19.56
N ASN A 232 -32.56 -8.62 20.66
CA ASN A 232 -32.43 -8.03 21.98
C ASN A 232 -31.03 -7.39 22.12
N PRO A 233 -30.91 -6.08 22.36
CA PRO A 233 -29.62 -5.39 22.40
C PRO A 233 -28.75 -5.80 23.59
N THR A 234 -29.34 -6.39 24.64
CA THR A 234 -28.59 -6.87 25.80
C THR A 234 -27.98 -8.23 25.53
N THR A 235 -28.80 -9.20 25.11
CA THR A 235 -28.39 -10.61 24.95
C THR A 235 -27.84 -10.95 23.57
N GLY A 236 -28.19 -10.17 22.54
CA GLY A 236 -27.89 -10.48 21.14
C GLY A 236 -28.78 -11.58 20.54
N ASN A 237 -29.75 -12.10 21.30
CA ASN A 237 -30.67 -13.11 20.81
C ASN A 237 -31.74 -12.48 19.93
N LYS A 238 -32.10 -13.16 18.84
CA LYS A 238 -33.23 -12.79 18.00
C LYS A 238 -34.51 -12.89 18.83
N ASN A 239 -35.34 -11.85 18.81
CA ASN A 239 -36.63 -11.82 19.54
C ASN A 239 -37.83 -11.92 18.59
N GLN A 240 -37.70 -11.42 17.35
CA GLN A 240 -38.81 -11.32 16.41
C GLN A 240 -38.34 -11.44 14.95
N GLU A 241 -39.18 -12.06 14.13
CA GLU A 241 -39.13 -12.00 12.67
C GLU A 241 -40.45 -11.43 12.14
N THR A 242 -40.36 -10.45 11.24
CA THR A 242 -41.52 -9.87 10.57
C THR A 242 -41.37 -10.00 9.06
N TYR A 243 -42.33 -10.65 8.42
CA TYR A 243 -42.36 -10.91 6.99
C TYR A 243 -43.27 -9.89 6.32
N TYR A 244 -42.77 -9.27 5.26
CA TYR A 244 -43.49 -8.29 4.47
C TYR A 244 -43.50 -8.71 3.00
N LYS A 245 -44.63 -8.44 2.35
CA LYS A 245 -44.74 -8.51 0.89
C LYS A 245 -44.01 -7.32 0.26
N SER A 246 -43.77 -7.42 -1.05
CA SER A 246 -43.14 -6.38 -1.87
C SER A 246 -43.83 -5.00 -1.85
N ASP A 247 -45.12 -4.93 -1.51
CA ASP A 247 -45.88 -3.69 -1.34
C ASP A 247 -45.79 -3.10 0.08
N GLY A 248 -45.03 -3.75 0.98
CA GLY A 248 -44.89 -3.37 2.38
C GLY A 248 -46.00 -3.91 3.29
N THR A 249 -46.95 -4.69 2.77
CA THR A 249 -48.01 -5.30 3.59
C THR A 249 -47.42 -6.37 4.51
N LEU A 250 -47.79 -6.33 5.79
CA LEU A 250 -47.44 -7.35 6.77
C LEU A 250 -48.04 -8.70 6.36
N GLU A 251 -47.18 -9.71 6.21
CA GLU A 251 -47.58 -11.08 5.92
C GLU A 251 -47.65 -11.93 7.18
N LYS A 252 -46.62 -11.84 8.04
CA LYS A 252 -46.48 -12.71 9.21
C LYS A 252 -45.53 -12.12 10.26
N VAL A 253 -45.79 -12.42 11.54
CA VAL A 253 -44.85 -12.17 12.64
C VAL A 253 -44.55 -13.50 13.36
N ARG A 254 -43.30 -13.71 13.78
CA ARG A 254 -42.86 -14.84 14.62
C ARG A 254 -42.00 -14.32 15.77
N TYR A 255 -42.23 -14.83 16.98
CA TYR A 255 -41.47 -14.51 18.19
C TYR A 255 -40.60 -15.69 18.64
N PHE A 256 -39.52 -15.41 19.37
CA PHE A 256 -38.52 -16.37 19.85
C PHE A 256 -38.19 -16.16 21.33
#